data_AF-A0A3A6MEM1-F1
#
_entry.id   AF-A0A3A6MEM1-F1
#
_cell.length_a   1.000
_cell.length_b   1.000
_cell.length_c   1.000
_cell.angle_alpha   90.00
_cell.angle_beta   90.00
_cell.angle_gamma   90.00
#
_symmetry.space_group_name_H-M   'P 1'
#
loop_
_entity.id
_entity.type
_entity.pdbx_description
1 polymer ?
#
loop_
_entity_poly.entity_id
_entity_poly.type
_entity_poly.pdbx_seq_one_letter_code
_entity_poly.pdbx_strand_id
1 'polypeptide(L)'
;MKTKRQVFILLVVVLAGILTLSAQNRKEQRAEVVRNIISSKNYKIYVDTYIPPYRDPKQLNYLDSIEIKNDSVFSDLLYLEESDIPYSDRGNQLIFQAPIKKYVMDIDEKGNARICFSTRTTADYFNFKIEVYSNGSANINVTMQHNQSVNYMGELDMRRE
;
A
#
# COMPACT_ATOMS: atom_id res chain seq x y z
N MET A 1 14.90 -29.09 -44.37
CA MET A 1 14.58 -29.07 -42.91
C MET A 1 15.32 -27.98 -42.13
N LYS A 2 16.61 -27.73 -42.38
CA LYS A 2 17.41 -26.71 -41.65
C LYS A 2 16.88 -25.26 -41.77
N THR A 3 16.54 -24.81 -42.98
CA THR A 3 16.01 -23.46 -43.24
C THR A 3 14.62 -23.23 -42.64
N LYS A 4 13.70 -24.20 -42.76
CA LYS A 4 12.36 -24.12 -42.11
C LYS A 4 12.49 -24.05 -40.58
N ARG A 5 13.42 -24.80 -39.99
CA ARG A 5 13.71 -24.76 -38.55
C ARG A 5 14.32 -23.41 -38.12
N GLN A 6 15.23 -22.83 -38.90
CA GLN A 6 15.80 -21.52 -38.62
C GLN A 6 14.75 -20.39 -38.70
N VAL A 7 13.88 -20.41 -39.71
CA VAL A 7 12.77 -19.45 -39.83
C VAL A 7 11.81 -19.57 -38.66
N PHE A 8 11.48 -20.81 -38.24
CA PHE A 8 10.64 -21.03 -37.08
C PHE A 8 11.27 -20.51 -35.77
N ILE A 9 12.57 -20.74 -35.55
CA ILE A 9 13.29 -20.19 -34.39
C ILE A 9 13.29 -18.65 -34.43
N LEU A 10 13.54 -18.05 -35.58
CA LEU A 10 13.52 -16.59 -35.74
C LEU A 10 12.14 -16.00 -35.39
N LEU A 11 11.07 -16.65 -35.87
CA LEU A 11 9.69 -16.26 -35.57
C LEU A 11 9.42 -16.29 -34.06
N VAL A 12 9.84 -17.35 -33.36
CA VAL A 12 9.67 -17.49 -31.91
C VAL A 12 10.41 -16.38 -31.14
N VAL A 13 11.63 -16.03 -31.55
CA VAL A 13 12.40 -14.94 -30.91
C VAL A 13 11.71 -13.58 -31.10
N VAL A 14 11.18 -13.32 -32.29
CA VAL A 14 10.44 -12.06 -32.56
C VAL A 14 9.16 -12.00 -31.72
N LEU A 15 8.37 -13.08 -31.65
CA LEU A 15 7.18 -13.14 -30.80
C LEU A 15 7.49 -12.95 -29.32
N ALA A 16 8.57 -13.57 -28.82
CA ALA A 16 9.02 -13.39 -27.44
C ALA A 16 9.39 -11.92 -27.16
N GLY A 17 10.08 -11.25 -28.09
CA GLY A 17 10.44 -9.84 -27.95
C GLY A 17 9.24 -8.87 -27.92
N ILE A 18 8.18 -9.14 -28.69
CA ILE A 18 6.95 -8.33 -28.67
C ILE A 18 6.21 -8.49 -27.34
N LEU A 19 6.14 -9.71 -26.81
CA LEU A 19 5.47 -9.99 -25.53
C LEU A 19 6.21 -9.33 -24.35
N THR A 20 7.54 -9.38 -24.34
CA THR A 20 8.34 -8.76 -23.27
C THR A 20 8.23 -7.24 -23.29
N LEU A 21 8.25 -6.60 -24.47
CA LEU A 21 8.08 -5.15 -24.60
C LEU A 21 6.68 -4.67 -24.19
N SER A 22 5.64 -5.45 -24.50
CA SER A 22 4.26 -5.15 -24.04
C SER A 22 4.13 -5.25 -22.52
N ALA A 23 4.71 -6.28 -21.90
CA ALA A 23 4.73 -6.41 -20.44
C ALA A 23 5.57 -5.29 -19.79
N GLN A 24 6.71 -4.97 -20.42
CA GLN A 24 7.46 -3.71 -20.36
C GLN A 24 6.61 -2.49 -20.04
N ASN A 25 5.95 -2.06 -21.10
CA ASN A 25 5.17 -0.83 -21.16
C ASN A 25 4.03 -0.82 -20.13
N ARG A 26 3.35 -1.95 -19.90
CA ARG A 26 2.28 -2.05 -18.87
C ARG A 26 2.80 -1.81 -17.45
N LYS A 27 3.98 -2.32 -17.11
CA LYS A 27 4.59 -2.08 -15.80
C LYS A 27 4.96 -0.61 -15.62
N GLU A 28 5.55 -0.01 -16.64
CA GLU A 28 5.92 1.41 -16.64
C GLU A 28 4.68 2.32 -16.52
N GLN A 29 3.62 2.04 -17.28
CA GLN A 29 2.35 2.75 -17.18
C GLN A 29 1.73 2.64 -15.78
N ARG A 30 1.72 1.45 -15.18
CA ARG A 30 1.16 1.25 -13.84
C ARG A 30 1.98 1.99 -12.79
N ALA A 31 3.31 1.93 -12.88
CA ALA A 31 4.21 2.69 -12.03
C ALA A 31 3.91 4.20 -12.11
N GLU A 32 3.70 4.71 -13.33
CA GLU A 32 3.38 6.12 -13.55
C GLU A 32 2.03 6.53 -12.94
N VAL A 33 1.01 5.67 -13.04
CA VAL A 33 -0.29 5.89 -12.37
C VAL A 33 -0.10 5.95 -10.85
N VAL A 34 0.63 5.00 -10.26
CA VAL A 34 0.93 5.00 -8.82
C VAL A 34 1.65 6.28 -8.42
N ARG A 35 2.69 6.70 -9.16
CA ARG A 35 3.42 7.94 -8.90
C ARG A 35 2.52 9.16 -8.88
N ASN A 36 1.64 9.30 -9.87
CA ASN A 36 0.73 10.43 -9.98
C ASN A 36 -0.28 10.47 -8.82
N ILE A 37 -0.86 9.32 -8.47
CA ILE A 37 -1.80 9.20 -7.35
C ILE A 37 -1.11 9.58 -6.03
N ILE A 38 0.06 9.01 -5.72
CA ILE A 38 0.75 9.29 -4.46
C ILE A 38 1.24 10.74 -4.38
N SER A 39 1.75 11.29 -5.49
CA SER A 39 2.21 12.67 -5.57
C SER A 39 1.10 13.69 -5.37
N SER A 40 -0.16 13.33 -5.67
CA SER A 40 -1.32 14.19 -5.45
C SER A 40 -1.62 14.43 -3.98
N LYS A 41 -1.09 13.60 -3.06
CA LYS A 41 -1.48 13.55 -1.63
C LYS A 41 -2.99 13.41 -1.41
N ASN A 42 -3.71 12.89 -2.39
CA ASN A 42 -5.13 12.60 -2.33
C ASN A 42 -5.31 11.17 -2.82
N TYR A 43 -5.18 10.22 -1.91
CA TYR A 43 -5.17 8.79 -2.26
C TYR A 43 -5.70 7.93 -1.12
N LYS A 44 -6.24 6.77 -1.49
CA LYS A 44 -6.79 5.79 -0.57
C LYS A 44 -6.15 4.43 -0.79
N ILE A 45 -5.84 3.74 0.29
CA ILE A 45 -5.34 2.36 0.29
C ILE A 45 -6.37 1.51 1.02
N TYR A 46 -6.91 0.50 0.35
CA TYR A 46 -7.75 -0.51 0.99
C TYR A 46 -6.87 -1.59 1.57
N VAL A 47 -7.24 -2.10 2.73
CA VAL A 47 -6.47 -3.08 3.48
C VAL A 47 -7.16 -4.43 3.39
N ASP A 48 -6.38 -5.46 3.04
CA ASP A 48 -6.85 -6.84 2.88
C ASP A 48 -6.30 -7.80 3.93
N THR A 49 -5.21 -7.40 4.59
CA THR A 49 -4.52 -8.28 5.54
C THR A 49 -4.08 -7.47 6.75
N TYR A 50 -4.52 -7.92 7.92
CA TYR A 50 -4.06 -7.48 9.23
C TYR A 50 -2.92 -8.38 9.71
N ILE A 51 -1.76 -7.81 10.05
CA ILE A 51 -0.59 -8.54 10.51
C ILE A 51 -0.22 -8.07 11.93
N PRO A 52 -0.70 -8.77 12.96
CA PRO A 52 -0.32 -8.48 14.34
C PRO A 52 1.14 -8.84 14.61
N PRO A 53 1.80 -8.20 15.59
CA PRO A 53 3.23 -8.37 15.84
C PRO A 53 3.68 -9.80 16.21
N TYR A 54 2.79 -10.66 16.73
CA TYR A 54 3.13 -12.02 17.17
C TYR A 54 2.08 -13.09 16.86
N ARG A 55 1.22 -12.87 15.84
CA ARG A 55 0.23 -13.88 15.42
C ARG A 55 0.16 -13.99 13.91
N ASP A 56 -0.56 -15.01 13.46
CA ASP A 56 -0.78 -15.24 12.04
C ASP A 56 -1.55 -14.06 11.40
N PRO A 57 -1.22 -13.72 10.14
CA PRO A 57 -1.98 -12.75 9.37
C PRO A 57 -3.45 -13.11 9.29
N LYS A 58 -4.33 -12.11 9.42
CA LYS A 58 -5.78 -12.25 9.29
C LYS A 58 -6.25 -11.56 8.02
N GLN A 59 -6.94 -12.30 7.16
CA GLN A 59 -7.60 -11.77 5.97
C GLN A 59 -8.81 -10.91 6.36
N LEU A 60 -9.00 -9.80 5.65
CA LEU A 60 -10.05 -8.81 5.84
C LEU A 60 -10.91 -8.69 4.57
N ASN A 61 -12.12 -8.17 4.72
CA ASN A 61 -13.08 -8.03 3.62
C ASN A 61 -12.95 -6.67 2.87
N TYR A 62 -11.76 -6.05 2.85
CA TYR A 62 -11.50 -4.74 2.24
C TYR A 62 -12.38 -3.58 2.76
N LEU A 63 -12.93 -3.70 3.96
CA LEU A 63 -13.68 -2.61 4.61
C LEU A 63 -12.74 -1.60 5.29
N ASP A 64 -11.57 -2.07 5.70
CA ASP A 64 -10.54 -1.27 6.35
C ASP A 64 -9.72 -0.47 5.33
N SER A 65 -9.39 0.77 5.67
CA SER A 65 -8.64 1.62 4.76
C SER A 65 -7.87 2.74 5.45
N ILE A 66 -6.90 3.28 4.74
CA ILE A 66 -6.26 4.55 5.09
C ILE A 66 -6.32 5.48 3.87
N GLU A 67 -6.73 6.71 4.13
CA GLU A 67 -6.89 7.74 3.10
C GLU A 67 -6.15 9.01 3.51
N ILE A 68 -5.35 9.53 2.59
CA ILE A 68 -4.64 10.79 2.72
C ILE A 68 -5.37 11.81 1.86
N LYS A 69 -5.78 12.93 2.45
CA LYS A 69 -6.32 14.10 1.73
C LYS A 69 -5.53 15.34 2.12
N ASN A 70 -4.65 15.77 1.24
CA ASN A 70 -3.74 16.91 1.40
C ASN A 70 -2.90 16.82 2.69
N ASP A 71 -3.37 17.44 3.76
CA ASP A 71 -2.71 17.56 5.07
C ASP A 71 -3.39 16.74 6.17
N SER A 72 -4.35 15.89 5.80
CA SER A 72 -5.17 15.13 6.74
C SER A 72 -5.12 13.64 6.41
N VAL A 73 -5.14 12.81 7.45
CA VAL A 73 -5.26 11.35 7.36
C VAL A 73 -6.61 10.92 7.92
N PHE A 74 -7.27 10.03 7.20
CA PHE A 74 -8.47 9.32 7.60
C PHE A 74 -8.08 7.85 7.71
N SER A 75 -8.22 7.30 8.90
CA SER A 75 -7.87 5.91 9.20
C SER A 75 -9.13 5.20 9.64
N ASP A 76 -9.44 4.09 8.98
CA ASP A 76 -10.47 3.12 9.35
C ASP A 76 -9.78 1.76 9.48
N LEU A 77 -8.63 1.70 10.17
CA LEU A 77 -7.82 0.49 10.27
C LEU A 77 -8.24 -0.33 11.49
N LEU A 78 -8.48 -1.63 11.29
CA LEU A 78 -8.67 -2.58 12.38
C LEU A 78 -7.45 -2.60 13.31
N TYR A 79 -7.67 -2.45 14.61
CA TYR A 79 -6.67 -2.71 15.64
C TYR A 79 -7.24 -3.65 16.70
N LEU A 80 -6.75 -4.88 16.74
CA LEU A 80 -7.17 -5.88 17.72
C LEU A 80 -6.16 -5.88 18.88
N GLU A 81 -6.57 -5.39 20.05
CA GLU A 81 -5.76 -5.48 21.27
C GLU A 81 -5.66 -6.93 21.79
N GLU A 82 -4.60 -7.19 22.55
CA GLU A 82 -4.24 -8.52 23.03
C GLU A 82 -5.03 -9.02 24.27
N SER A 83 -6.17 -8.40 24.63
CA SER A 83 -6.91 -8.83 25.84
C SER A 83 -8.22 -9.54 25.52
N ASP A 84 -8.44 -10.70 26.15
CA ASP A 84 -9.72 -11.43 26.24
C ASP A 84 -10.84 -10.63 26.97
N ILE A 85 -10.73 -9.30 27.07
CA ILE A 85 -11.70 -8.45 27.78
C ILE A 85 -12.71 -7.89 26.76
N PRO A 86 -13.98 -8.31 26.80
CA PRO A 86 -14.97 -8.01 25.76
C PRO A 86 -15.48 -6.56 25.74
N TYR A 87 -14.95 -5.66 26.57
CA TYR A 87 -15.48 -4.30 26.73
C TYR A 87 -14.39 -3.29 27.06
N SER A 88 -13.59 -2.91 26.07
CA SER A 88 -12.92 -1.63 26.14
C SER A 88 -12.97 -0.96 24.76
N ASP A 89 -13.32 0.33 24.71
CA ASP A 89 -13.35 1.18 23.50
C ASP A 89 -11.97 1.35 22.83
N ARG A 90 -11.02 0.48 23.18
CA ARG A 90 -9.63 0.49 22.77
C ARG A 90 -9.41 -0.10 21.36
N GLY A 91 -10.37 -0.85 20.81
CA GLY A 91 -10.31 -1.35 19.43
C GLY A 91 -10.43 -0.26 18.35
N ASN A 92 -10.89 0.94 18.71
CA ASN A 92 -11.12 2.05 17.78
C ASN A 92 -9.93 3.03 17.69
N GLN A 93 -8.78 2.72 18.28
CA GLN A 93 -7.63 3.64 18.32
C GLN A 93 -7.11 4.04 16.93
N LEU A 94 -7.29 3.18 15.93
CA LEU A 94 -6.92 3.45 14.55
C LEU A 94 -8.13 3.82 13.65
N ILE A 95 -9.26 4.15 14.27
CA ILE A 95 -10.42 4.75 13.60
C ILE A 95 -10.46 6.23 13.95
N PHE A 96 -9.95 7.09 13.07
CA PHE A 96 -9.87 8.52 13.32
C PHE A 96 -9.69 9.34 12.04
N GLN A 97 -9.96 10.64 12.17
CA GLN A 97 -9.49 11.67 11.25
C GLN A 97 -8.59 12.64 12.01
N ALA A 98 -7.41 12.94 11.46
CA ALA A 98 -6.46 13.83 12.14
C ALA A 98 -5.49 14.52 11.17
N PRO A 99 -4.94 15.69 11.54
CA PRO A 99 -3.96 16.39 10.74
C PRO A 99 -2.61 15.66 10.72
N ILE A 100 -1.99 15.64 9.55
CA ILE A 100 -0.67 15.06 9.30
C ILE A 100 0.43 16.03 9.76
N LYS A 101 1.47 15.47 10.38
CA LYS A 101 2.71 16.15 10.74
C LYS A 101 3.90 15.42 10.13
N LYS A 102 4.94 16.18 9.79
CA LYS A 102 6.23 15.65 9.29
C LYS A 102 6.07 14.69 8.10
N TYR A 103 5.20 15.03 7.15
CA TYR A 103 5.02 14.22 5.94
C TYR A 103 6.27 14.26 5.07
N VAL A 104 6.87 13.10 4.86
CA VAL A 104 8.00 12.86 3.96
C VAL A 104 7.57 11.80 2.95
N MET A 105 7.80 12.07 1.68
CA MET A 105 7.51 11.16 0.58
C MET A 105 8.72 11.09 -0.33
N ASP A 106 9.15 9.87 -0.63
CA ASP A 106 10.21 9.56 -1.57
C ASP A 106 9.69 8.52 -2.57
N ILE A 107 10.10 8.64 -3.84
CA ILE A 107 9.74 7.71 -4.90
C ILE A 107 11.02 7.23 -5.56
N ASP A 108 11.25 5.92 -5.52
CA ASP A 108 12.45 5.34 -6.13
C ASP A 108 12.36 5.26 -7.67
N GLU A 109 13.49 4.97 -8.31
CA GLU A 109 13.58 4.80 -9.76
C GLU A 109 12.64 3.72 -10.31
N LYS A 110 12.31 2.71 -9.49
CA LYS A 110 11.39 1.61 -9.83
C LYS A 110 9.93 1.99 -9.67
N GLY A 111 9.64 3.18 -9.14
CA GLY A 111 8.30 3.71 -8.93
C GLY A 111 7.65 3.24 -7.63
N ASN A 112 8.44 2.75 -6.67
CA ASN A 112 7.93 2.46 -5.33
C ASN A 112 7.99 3.74 -4.50
N ALA A 113 6.87 4.09 -3.86
CA ALA A 113 6.77 5.22 -2.97
C ALA A 113 6.99 4.79 -1.52
N ARG A 114 7.74 5.59 -0.76
CA ARG A 114 7.88 5.50 0.69
C ARG A 114 7.31 6.77 1.30
N ILE A 115 6.27 6.63 2.10
CA ILE A 115 5.58 7.72 2.75
C ILE A 115 5.74 7.53 4.26
N CYS A 116 6.28 8.54 4.93
CA CYS A 116 6.41 8.58 6.39
C CYS A 116 5.71 9.83 6.91
N PHE A 117 4.88 9.69 7.92
CA PHE A 117 4.28 10.84 8.60
C PHE A 117 3.88 10.48 10.02
N SER A 118 3.50 11.49 10.79
CA SER A 118 2.90 11.29 12.10
C SER A 118 1.61 12.04 12.27
N THR A 119 0.82 11.62 13.25
CA THR A 119 -0.43 12.28 13.62
C THR A 119 -0.69 12.11 15.11
N ARG A 120 -1.48 13.01 15.70
CA ARG A 120 -1.87 12.94 17.10
C ARG A 120 -3.38 13.02 17.20
N THR A 121 -3.96 12.05 17.90
CA THR A 121 -5.38 12.02 18.23
C THR A 121 -5.56 12.22 19.74
N THR A 122 -6.80 12.13 20.22
CA THR A 122 -7.11 12.06 21.65
C THR A 122 -6.64 10.75 22.28
N ALA A 123 -6.55 9.68 21.49
CA ALA A 123 -6.17 8.35 21.95
C ALA A 123 -4.65 8.18 22.04
N ASP A 124 -3.90 8.52 20.99
CA ASP A 124 -2.44 8.36 20.99
C ASP A 124 -1.72 9.26 19.96
N TYR A 125 -0.39 9.17 19.96
CA TYR A 125 0.48 9.62 18.89
C TYR A 125 0.88 8.44 18.00
N PHE A 126 0.69 8.60 16.69
CA PHE A 126 0.94 7.56 15.69
C PHE A 126 2.03 8.01 14.72
N ASN A 127 2.94 7.09 14.38
CA ASN A 127 3.83 7.22 13.23
C ASN A 127 3.45 6.18 12.19
N PHE A 128 3.25 6.64 10.97
CA PHE A 128 2.95 5.82 9.82
C PHE A 128 4.18 5.70 8.94
N LYS A 129 4.47 4.48 8.50
CA LYS A 129 5.39 4.18 7.40
C LYS A 129 4.64 3.34 6.38
N ILE A 130 4.41 3.92 5.21
CA ILE A 130 3.67 3.29 4.10
C ILE A 130 4.63 3.08 2.94
N GLU A 131 4.69 1.86 2.43
CA GLU A 131 5.39 1.53 1.19
C GLU A 131 4.35 1.15 0.14
N VAL A 132 4.29 1.87 -0.97
CA VAL A 132 3.41 1.56 -2.10
C VAL A 132 4.28 1.17 -3.28
N TYR A 133 4.14 -0.06 -3.74
CA TYR A 133 4.93 -0.60 -4.84
C TYR A 133 4.39 -0.12 -6.20
N SER A 134 5.20 -0.19 -7.25
CA SER A 134 4.82 0.24 -8.60
C SER A 134 3.67 -0.54 -9.24
N ASN A 135 3.32 -1.69 -8.67
CA ASN A 135 2.12 -2.47 -9.01
C ASN A 135 0.89 -2.06 -8.17
N GLY A 136 0.98 -1.05 -7.30
CA GLY A 136 -0.11 -0.59 -6.45
C GLY A 136 -0.35 -1.39 -5.16
N SER A 137 0.33 -2.53 -4.94
CA SER A 137 0.27 -3.19 -3.63
C SER A 137 0.98 -2.33 -2.57
N ALA A 138 0.53 -2.39 -1.33
CA ALA A 138 1.01 -1.55 -0.26
C ALA A 138 1.27 -2.32 1.04
N ASN A 139 2.28 -1.88 1.78
CA ASN A 139 2.56 -2.28 3.15
C ASN A 139 2.44 -1.06 4.05
N ILE A 140 1.72 -1.18 5.16
CA ILE A 140 1.52 -0.10 6.13
C ILE A 140 2.03 -0.59 7.48
N ASN A 141 2.99 0.12 8.07
CA ASN A 141 3.37 -0.04 9.45
C ASN A 141 2.85 1.15 10.25
N VAL A 142 2.21 0.86 11.38
CA VAL A 142 1.74 1.85 12.33
C VAL A 142 2.42 1.61 13.66
N THR A 143 3.15 2.62 14.13
CA THR A 143 3.78 2.62 15.45
C THR A 143 3.03 3.58 16.37
N MET A 144 2.60 3.07 17.51
CA MET A 144 1.92 3.80 18.56
C MET A 144 2.88 4.14 19.69
N GLN A 145 2.63 5.22 20.43
CA GLN A 145 3.51 5.62 21.53
C GLN A 145 3.29 4.73 22.76
N HIS A 146 2.03 4.34 23.02
CA HIS A 146 1.67 3.58 24.22
C HIS A 146 1.24 2.13 23.93
N ASN A 147 1.22 1.72 22.67
CA ASN A 147 0.75 0.41 22.23
C ASN A 147 1.71 -0.27 21.25
N GLN A 148 1.52 -1.58 21.04
CA GLN A 148 2.37 -2.36 20.14
C GLN A 148 2.19 -1.91 18.69
N SER A 149 3.29 -1.86 17.92
CA SER A 149 3.19 -1.60 16.48
C SER A 149 2.46 -2.70 15.74
N VAL A 150 1.80 -2.35 14.64
CA VAL A 150 1.03 -3.29 13.81
C VAL A 150 1.32 -3.07 12.33
N ASN A 151 1.18 -4.13 11.54
CA ASN A 151 1.40 -4.09 10.10
C ASN A 151 0.13 -4.46 9.33
N TYR A 152 0.02 -3.94 8.11
CA TYR A 152 -1.06 -4.25 7.20
C TYR A 152 -0.52 -4.42 5.77
N MET A 153 -1.24 -5.21 4.98
CA MET A 153 -1.09 -5.24 3.53
C MET A 153 -2.39 -4.78 2.87
N GLY A 154 -2.26 -4.23 1.67
CA GLY A 154 -3.40 -3.73 0.93
C GLY A 154 -3.05 -3.29 -0.48
N GLU A 155 -3.97 -2.56 -1.10
CA GLU A 155 -3.84 -2.05 -2.46
C GLU A 155 -4.28 -0.59 -2.56
N LEU A 156 -3.51 0.20 -3.31
CA LEU A 156 -3.85 1.57 -3.68
C LEU A 156 -5.09 1.59 -4.58
N ASP A 157 -6.04 2.47 -4.30
CA ASP A 157 -7.16 2.72 -5.19
C ASP A 157 -6.65 3.38 -6.48
N MET A 158 -6.55 2.59 -7.54
CA MET A 158 -6.13 3.02 -8.87
C MET A 158 -7.30 3.28 -9.81
N ARG A 159 -8.54 3.30 -9.30
CA ARG A 159 -9.69 3.69 -10.11
C ARG A 159 -9.52 5.16 -10.52
N ARG A 160 -9.68 5.44 -11.81
CA ARG A 160 -9.74 6.81 -12.30
C ARG A 160 -11.09 7.38 -11.88
N GLU A 161 -11.08 8.43 -11.06
CA GLU A 161 -12.23 9.33 -10.92
C GLU A 161 -12.55 10.02 -12.24
#